data_AF-A0A432TLW1-F1
#
_entry.id   AF-A0A432TLW1-F1
#
_cell.length_a   1.000
_cell.length_b   1.000
_cell.length_c   1.000
_cell.angle_alpha   90.00
_cell.angle_beta   90.00
_cell.angle_gamma   90.00
#
_symmetry.space_group_name_H-M   'P 1'
#
loop_
_entity.id
_entity.type
_entity.pdbx_description
1 polymer ?
#
loop_
_entity_poly.entity_id
_entity_poly.type
_entity_poly.pdbx_seq_one_letter_code
_entity_poly.pdbx_strand_id
1 'polypeptide(L)' 'MSLIPVLAIDGPSGVGKGTVARIMAQKLGWHLLDSGAIYRAFALAVDARNIDVTDESALVEVANNLDLEFKT' A
#
# COMPACT_ATOMS: atom_id res chain seq x y z
N MET A 1 8.54 26.00 9.33
CA MET A 1 7.51 24.98 9.05
C MET A 1 7.62 23.91 10.13
N SER A 2 6.54 23.56 10.84
CA SER A 2 6.58 22.38 11.70
C SER A 2 6.68 21.14 10.82
N LEU A 3 7.54 20.19 11.16
CA LEU A 3 7.54 18.89 10.50
C LEU A 3 6.14 18.28 10.61
N ILE A 4 5.60 17.80 9.49
CA ILE A 4 4.41 16.95 9.53
C ILE A 4 4.85 15.62 10.18
N PRO A 5 4.20 15.18 11.27
CA PRO A 5 4.60 13.95 11.93
C PRO A 5 4.29 12.73 11.06
N VAL A 6 5.27 11.84 10.89
CA VAL A 6 5.15 10.58 10.13
C VAL A 6 5.49 9.43 11.07
N LEU A 7 4.68 8.37 11.05
CA LEU A 7 4.87 7.16 11.85
C LEU A 7 4.85 5.93 10.94
N ALA A 8 5.96 5.18 10.93
CA ALA A 8 6.07 3.89 10.28
C ALA A 8 5.83 2.75 11.29
N ILE A 9 5.10 1.70 10.87
CA ILE A 9 4.75 0.55 11.73
C ILE A 9 5.08 -0.74 10.97
N ASP A 10 6.22 -1.33 11.32
CA ASP A 10 6.77 -2.51 10.64
C ASP A 10 6.75 -3.78 11.51
N GLY A 11 6.89 -4.93 10.86
CA GLY A 11 6.92 -6.25 11.50
C GLY A 11 6.34 -7.37 10.62
N PRO A 12 6.33 -8.61 11.10
CA PRO A 12 5.96 -9.78 10.30
C PRO A 12 4.48 -9.78 9.85
N SER A 13 4.15 -10.61 8.86
CA SER A 13 2.73 -10.84 8.52
C SER A 13 1.97 -11.45 9.71
N GLY A 14 0.68 -11.14 9.85
CA GLY A 14 -0.18 -11.71 10.89
C GLY A 14 -0.10 -11.08 12.29
N VAL A 15 0.87 -10.20 12.58
CA VAL A 15 1.02 -9.62 13.93
C VAL A 15 0.08 -8.45 14.24
N GLY A 16 -0.85 -8.11 13.34
CA GLY A 16 -1.87 -7.08 13.59
C GLY A 16 -1.47 -5.62 13.28
N LYS A 17 -0.36 -5.38 12.58
CA LYS A 17 0.16 -4.03 12.26
C LYS A 17 -0.88 -3.10 11.63
N GLY A 18 -1.56 -3.56 10.58
CA GLY A 18 -2.58 -2.77 9.88
C GLY A 18 -3.76 -2.40 10.79
N THR A 19 -4.11 -3.28 11.73
CA THR A 19 -5.15 -3.00 12.74
C THR A 19 -4.68 -1.91 13.71
N VAL A 20 -3.46 -2.02 14.23
CA VAL A 20 -2.89 -0.99 15.13
C VAL A 20 -2.75 0.36 14.41
N ALA A 21 -2.23 0.36 13.18
CA ALA A 21 -2.07 1.55 12.36
C ALA A 21 -3.41 2.27 12.12
N ARG A 22 -4.46 1.51 11.76
CA ARG A 22 -5.81 2.05 11.56
C ARG A 22 -6.40 2.64 12.83
N ILE A 23 -6.26 1.96 13.97
CA ILE A 23 -6.76 2.46 15.26
C ILE A 23 -6.04 3.76 15.64
N MET A 24 -4.73 3.84 15.45
CA MET A 24 -3.97 5.06 15.76
C MET A 24 -4.34 6.21 14.82
N ALA A 25 -4.45 5.95 13.53
CA ALA A 25 -4.87 6.96 12.54
C ALA A 25 -6.23 7.57 12.91
N GLN A 26 -7.22 6.73 13.26
CA GLN A 26 -8.53 7.18 13.71
C GLN A 26 -8.47 8.00 15.01
N LYS A 27 -7.68 7.57 15.99
CA LYS A 27 -7.53 8.29 17.27
C LYS A 27 -6.82 9.63 17.14
N LEU A 28 -5.89 9.74 16.21
CA LEU A 28 -5.07 10.94 16.00
C LEU A 28 -5.65 11.87 14.92
N GLY A 29 -6.69 11.45 14.20
CA GLY A 29 -7.21 12.17 13.03
C GLY A 29 -6.19 12.22 11.89
N TRP A 30 -5.36 11.19 11.75
CA TRP A 30 -4.30 11.11 10.73
C TRP A 30 -4.78 10.28 9.54
N HIS A 31 -4.16 10.53 8.38
CA HIS A 31 -4.30 9.65 7.23
C HIS A 31 -3.53 8.33 7.46
N LEU A 32 -4.08 7.23 6.94
CA LEU A 32 -3.44 5.92 6.93
C LEU A 32 -2.98 5.58 5.52
N LEU A 33 -1.71 5.22 5.37
CA LEU A 33 -1.17 4.65 4.14
C LEU A 33 -0.88 3.15 4.38
N ASP A 34 -1.69 2.26 3.79
CA ASP A 34 -1.45 0.81 3.84
C ASP A 34 -0.62 0.37 2.64
N SER A 35 0.71 0.29 2.82
CA SER A 35 1.63 -0.18 1.77
C SER A 35 1.29 -1.59 1.28
N GLY A 36 0.81 -2.47 2.17
CA GLY A 36 0.41 -3.83 1.80
C GLY A 36 -0.78 -3.85 0.85
N ALA A 37 -1.71 -2.89 0.95
CA ALA A 37 -2.82 -2.75 0.02
C ALA A 37 -2.33 -2.36 -1.39
N ILE A 38 -1.31 -1.50 -1.49
CA ILE A 38 -0.69 -1.10 -2.77
C ILE A 38 -0.11 -2.32 -3.48
N TYR A 39 0.74 -3.10 -2.78
CA TYR A 39 1.35 -4.30 -3.37
C TYR A 39 0.32 -5.36 -3.79
N ARG A 40 -0.76 -5.54 -3.01
CA ARG A 40 -1.84 -6.48 -3.37
C ARG A 40 -2.65 -5.99 -4.58
N ALA A 41 -2.94 -4.69 -4.65
CA ALA A 41 -3.62 -4.10 -5.81
C ALA A 41 -2.78 -4.22 -7.08
N PHE A 42 -1.47 -3.96 -6.98
CA PHE A 42 -0.53 -4.17 -8.07
C PHE A 42 -0.52 -5.63 -8.53
N ALA A 43 -0.37 -6.60 -7.62
CA ALA A 43 -0.38 -8.02 -7.94
C ALA A 43 -1.70 -8.44 -8.63
N LEU A 44 -2.84 -7.94 -8.14
CA LEU A 44 -4.15 -8.18 -8.77
C LEU A 44 -4.21 -7.63 -10.20
N ALA A 45 -3.65 -6.44 -10.44
CA ALA A 45 -3.63 -5.82 -11.77
C ALA A 45 -2.71 -6.54 -12.76
N VAL A 46 -1.59 -7.09 -12.28
CA VAL A 46 -0.68 -7.95 -13.07
C VAL A 46 -1.38 -9.26 -13.45
N ASP A 47 -2.00 -9.92 -12.47
CA ASP A 47 -2.73 -11.18 -12.65
C ASP A 47 -3.90 -11.02 -13.62
N ALA A 48 -4.71 -9.98 -13.45
CA ALA A 48 -5.85 -9.68 -14.34
C ALA A 48 -5.45 -9.42 -15.81
N ARG A 49 -4.20 -9.01 -16.05
CA ARG A 49 -3.64 -8.75 -17.39
C ARG A 49 -2.81 -9.93 -17.93
N ASN A 50 -2.70 -11.03 -17.18
CA ASN A 50 -1.86 -12.19 -17.51
C ASN A 50 -0.41 -11.81 -17.85
N ILE A 51 0.15 -10.86 -17.11
CA ILE A 51 1.54 -10.42 -17.31
C ILE A 51 2.48 -11.41 -16.62
N ASP A 52 3.54 -11.80 -17.32
CA ASP A 52 4.60 -12.65 -16.78
C ASP A 52 5.32 -11.92 -15.64
N VAL A 53 5.37 -12.56 -14.47
CA VAL A 53 6.03 -12.02 -13.28
C VAL A 53 7.56 -11.95 -13.40
N THR A 54 8.13 -12.53 -14.46
CA THR A 54 9.55 -12.44 -14.79
C THR A 54 9.87 -11.31 -15.79
N ASP A 55 8.85 -10.70 -16.41
CA ASP A 55 9.00 -9.53 -17.29
C ASP A 55 8.97 -8.23 -16.48
N GLU A 56 10.13 -7.83 -15.98
CA GLU A 56 10.29 -6.59 -15.20
C GLU A 56 9.78 -5.34 -15.95
N SER A 57 9.97 -5.27 -17.27
CA SER A 57 9.57 -4.08 -18.04
C SER A 57 8.05 -3.94 -18.09
N ALA A 58 7.35 -5.05 -18.34
CA ALA A 58 5.89 -5.08 -18.30
C ALA A 58 5.33 -4.80 -16.89
N LEU A 59 5.98 -5.31 -15.85
CA LEU A 59 5.62 -5.03 -14.45
C LEU A 59 5.76 -3.55 -14.10
N VAL A 60 6.84 -2.90 -14.54
CA VAL A 60 7.06 -1.45 -14.34
C VAL A 60 5.99 -0.62 -15.06
N GLU A 61 5.60 -1.02 -16.28
CA GLU A 61 4.51 -0.35 -17.00
C GLU A 61 3.19 -0.42 -16.25
N VAL A 62 2.85 -1.58 -15.66
CA VAL A 62 1.67 -1.72 -14.80
C VAL A 62 1.76 -0.82 -13.57
N ALA A 63 2.92 -0.77 -12.91
CA ALA A 63 3.09 0.02 -11.69
C ALA A 63 2.91 1.51 -11.96
N ASN A 64 3.45 2.01 -13.08
CA ASN A 64 3.35 3.41 -13.47
C ASN A 64 1.92 3.83 -13.84
N ASN A 65 1.10 2.88 -14.32
CA ASN A 65 -0.27 3.12 -14.77
C ASN A 65 -1.32 2.51 -13.84
N LEU A 66 -0.94 2.20 -12.59
CA LEU A 66 -1.86 1.64 -11.61
C LEU A 66 -2.80 2.74 -11.11
N ASP A 67 -4.06 2.68 -11.54
CA ASP A 67 -5.11 3.55 -11.03
C ASP A 67 -5.51 3.09 -9.61
N LEU A 68 -4.98 3.76 -8.59
CA LEU A 68 -5.15 3.42 -7.19
C LEU A 68 -5.51 4.67 -6.36
N GLU A 69 -6.65 4.61 -5.68
CA GLU A 69 -7.11 5.65 -4.77
C GLU A 69 -7.42 5.05 -3.39
N PHE A 70 -6.89 5.68 -2.33
CA PHE A 70 -7.28 5.39 -0.96
C PHE A 70 -8.45 6.26 -0.57
N LYS A 71 -9.61 5.65 -0.32
CA LYS A 71 -10.80 6.36 0.19
C LYS A 71 -10.76 6.43 1.71
N THR A 72 -10.95 7.63 2.24
CA THR A 72 -11.05 7.94 3.67
C THR A 72 -12.47 7.86 4.17
#